data_AF-A0AAJ5IJ78-F1
#
_entry.id   AF-A0AAJ5IJ78-F1
#
_cell.length_a   1.000
_cell.length_b   1.000
_cell.length_c   1.000
_cell.angle_alpha   90.00
_cell.angle_beta   90.00
_cell.angle_gamma   90.00
#
_symmetry.space_group_name_H-M   'P 1'
#
loop_
_entity.id
_entity.type
_entity.pdbx_description
1 polymer ?
#
loop_
_entity_poly.entity_id
_entity_poly.type
_entity_poly.pdbx_seq_one_letter_code
_entity_poly.pdbx_strand_id
1 'polypeptide(L)'
;MGRFQGLEETKSCGLDKCRIRPYHRGHLPLHKYYKLAYTELIFGIKIWMLCAVKDLGFFFSRNSQSICFLAAYFVLVVLGNLIYASPYGYQAISISGYPVSILKLNYIFSFGFWVLLLMPFVLTPLLIYAVKRTSAHQVDFISRKFPEITKAWFVVLFSVSCAYIIFSFQRHGVADLFLSGKDSVSSVYARFEIRNRLHFTVFLVMQAIVPYLSYVAVINSTKKGGRFWFGAACISILMASLFFIMINMKWPIVLYYVGVVLAIFIHTERHPYIKAVVGGVLVIVSYLLISTVVFRLAPEPIPAIKPVEVGEASPSMQSESDNRLDTSKKTLEKVAEKSEREVSLTQNEVAQSTVEGGASRSEETAVVAVAERAAAVSEAAVGAAPILMMHLVSRMSMPYPYYYQEFTEHPSACGGILVQAKPGPACRPSTYIYDKMFASSNDEFLGKGTTPAAVHISGYALGGWSIAVLALTCASIILGIFSCLPLNASSTISAFGIMGALAGYHFSQVPGEGVIFYEHGLFWTFLLMLGYAGVVWLFGNKVRKAEA
;
A
#
# COMPACT_ATOMS: atom_id res chain seq x y z
N MET A 1 22.24 -4.60 57.37
CA MET A 1 21.22 -3.53 57.29
C MET A 1 20.95 -3.24 55.82
N GLY A 2 19.67 -3.25 55.39
CA GLY A 2 19.24 -2.82 54.05
C GLY A 2 19.06 -3.93 53.00
N ARG A 3 17.92 -4.64 53.05
CA ARG A 3 17.48 -5.70 52.11
C ARG A 3 16.81 -5.05 50.88
N PHE A 4 17.30 -5.32 49.67
CA PHE A 4 16.56 -5.08 48.42
C PHE A 4 15.81 -6.36 48.03
N GLN A 5 14.48 -6.35 48.20
CA GLN A 5 13.55 -7.26 47.53
C GLN A 5 12.60 -6.39 46.72
N GLY A 6 12.64 -6.57 45.39
CA GLY A 6 11.71 -5.97 44.43
C GLY A 6 11.37 -7.02 43.39
N LEU A 7 10.51 -7.97 43.77
CA LEU A 7 9.84 -8.88 42.85
C LEU A 7 8.74 -8.08 42.14
N GLU A 8 8.86 -7.90 40.83
CA GLU A 8 7.78 -7.40 39.98
C GLU A 8 6.62 -8.40 39.99
N GLU A 9 5.50 -7.97 40.59
CA GLU A 9 4.21 -8.65 40.51
C GLU A 9 3.76 -8.71 39.05
N THR A 10 3.77 -9.91 38.48
CA THR A 10 2.87 -10.28 37.40
C THR A 10 1.44 -10.09 37.89
N LYS A 11 0.77 -9.02 37.44
CA LYS A 11 -0.69 -8.88 37.58
C LYS A 11 -1.38 -9.94 36.72
N SER A 12 -1.46 -11.14 37.27
CA SER A 12 -2.48 -12.12 36.95
C SER A 12 -3.85 -11.45 37.09
N CYS A 13 -4.72 -11.66 36.11
CA CYS A 13 -6.12 -11.24 36.18
C CYS A 13 -6.71 -11.87 37.44
N GLY A 14 -6.92 -11.07 38.48
CA GLY A 14 -7.34 -11.53 39.81
C GLY A 14 -8.71 -12.18 39.76
N LEU A 15 -8.73 -13.51 39.58
CA LEU A 15 -9.89 -14.38 39.80
C LEU A 15 -10.36 -14.36 41.28
N ASP A 16 -9.55 -13.84 42.20
CA ASP A 16 -9.88 -13.78 43.63
C ASP A 16 -10.86 -12.66 44.03
N LYS A 17 -11.21 -11.73 43.13
CA LYS A 17 -12.29 -10.76 43.40
C LYS A 17 -13.69 -11.27 43.02
N CYS A 18 -13.80 -12.49 42.50
CA CYS A 18 -15.08 -13.19 42.26
C CYS A 18 -15.53 -14.03 43.47
N ARG A 19 -15.26 -13.59 44.71
CA ARG A 19 -15.86 -14.21 45.89
C ARG A 19 -17.28 -13.64 46.07
N ILE A 20 -18.26 -14.33 45.50
CA ILE A 20 -19.70 -14.09 45.73
C ILE A 20 -19.94 -14.18 47.25
N ARG A 21 -20.35 -13.06 47.88
CA ARG A 21 -20.76 -13.07 49.29
C ARG A 21 -22.04 -13.89 49.41
N PRO A 22 -22.15 -14.83 50.38
CA PRO A 22 -23.43 -15.48 50.66
C PRO A 22 -24.42 -14.42 51.18
N TYR A 23 -25.49 -14.19 50.42
CA TYR A 23 -26.54 -13.25 50.78
C TYR A 23 -27.41 -13.88 51.89
N HIS A 24 -27.58 -13.14 52.99
CA HIS A 24 -28.50 -13.50 54.07
C HIS A 24 -29.93 -13.69 53.55
N ARG A 25 -30.58 -14.79 53.95
CA ARG A 25 -31.99 -15.11 53.65
C ARG A 25 -32.92 -14.03 54.24
N GLY A 26 -33.37 -13.12 53.38
CA GLY A 26 -34.59 -12.34 53.57
C GLY A 26 -35.55 -12.64 52.43
N HIS A 27 -36.80 -12.95 52.74
CA HIS A 27 -37.87 -13.22 51.77
C HIS A 27 -38.12 -11.98 50.89
N LEU A 28 -37.47 -11.92 49.73
CA LEU A 28 -37.79 -11.01 48.64
C LEU A 28 -38.69 -11.74 47.61
N PRO A 29 -39.69 -11.06 47.02
CA PRO A 29 -40.60 -11.66 46.05
C PRO A 29 -39.86 -12.19 44.81
N LEU A 30 -40.22 -13.39 44.35
CA LEU A 30 -39.57 -14.16 43.27
C LEU A 30 -39.24 -13.33 42.01
N HIS A 31 -40.08 -12.36 41.65
CA HIS A 31 -39.88 -11.52 40.46
C HIS A 31 -38.64 -10.61 40.54
N LYS A 32 -38.20 -10.21 41.75
CA LYS A 32 -36.96 -9.42 41.92
C LYS A 32 -35.69 -10.27 41.75
N TYR A 33 -35.76 -11.57 42.10
CA TYR A 33 -34.62 -12.50 41.95
C TYR A 33 -34.30 -12.78 40.48
N TYR A 34 -35.31 -12.98 39.63
CA TYR A 34 -35.10 -13.16 38.18
C TYR A 34 -34.49 -11.92 37.52
N LYS A 35 -34.94 -10.72 37.89
CA LYS A 35 -34.41 -9.48 37.33
C LYS A 35 -32.94 -9.27 37.72
N LEU A 36 -32.57 -9.56 38.98
CA LEU A 36 -31.18 -9.46 39.46
C LEU A 36 -30.27 -10.50 38.80
N ALA A 37 -30.70 -11.77 38.75
CA ALA A 37 -29.94 -12.85 38.12
C ALA A 37 -29.72 -12.63 36.62
N TYR A 38 -30.71 -12.06 35.92
CA TYR A 38 -30.59 -11.72 34.51
C TYR A 38 -29.63 -10.54 34.27
N THR A 39 -29.65 -9.51 35.12
CA THR A 39 -28.66 -8.42 35.04
C THR A 39 -27.23 -8.89 35.34
N GLU A 40 -27.03 -9.76 36.33
CA GLU A 40 -25.72 -10.34 36.65
C GLU A 40 -25.23 -11.28 35.54
N LEU A 41 -26.12 -12.06 34.92
CA LEU A 41 -25.79 -12.91 33.76
C LEU A 41 -25.41 -12.07 32.53
N ILE A 42 -26.17 -11.02 32.21
CA ILE A 42 -25.84 -10.10 31.11
C ILE A 42 -24.54 -9.37 31.40
N PHE A 43 -24.30 -8.97 32.65
CA PHE A 43 -23.06 -8.31 33.06
C PHE A 43 -21.87 -9.27 32.96
N GLY A 44 -22.03 -10.53 33.38
CA GLY A 44 -21.05 -11.59 33.24
C GLY A 44 -20.72 -11.92 31.78
N ILE A 45 -21.73 -12.04 30.91
CA ILE A 45 -21.56 -12.25 29.46
C ILE A 45 -20.85 -11.04 28.84
N LYS A 46 -21.22 -9.81 29.21
CA LYS A 46 -20.53 -8.60 28.74
C LYS A 46 -19.07 -8.56 29.17
N ILE A 47 -18.75 -8.90 30.43
CA ILE A 47 -17.37 -8.96 30.91
C ILE A 47 -16.58 -10.05 30.19
N TRP A 48 -17.16 -11.24 30.00
CA TRP A 48 -16.51 -12.34 29.30
C TRP A 48 -16.26 -11.99 27.82
N MET A 49 -17.25 -11.43 27.13
CA MET A 49 -17.06 -10.92 25.77
C MET A 49 -16.00 -9.81 25.72
N LEU A 50 -15.99 -8.87 26.66
CA LEU A 50 -14.96 -7.83 26.72
C LEU A 50 -13.56 -8.39 26.98
N CYS A 51 -13.42 -9.46 27.77
CA CYS A 51 -12.16 -10.15 27.98
C CYS A 51 -11.70 -10.90 26.72
N ALA A 52 -12.59 -11.71 26.12
CA ALA A 52 -12.30 -12.43 24.88
C ALA A 52 -11.91 -11.48 23.72
N VAL A 53 -12.58 -10.33 23.63
CA VAL A 53 -12.31 -9.28 22.65
C VAL A 53 -10.96 -8.58 22.92
N LYS A 54 -10.56 -8.42 24.18
CA LYS A 54 -9.22 -7.90 24.53
C LYS A 54 -8.11 -8.92 24.24
N ASP A 55 -8.34 -10.19 24.55
CA ASP A 55 -7.39 -11.27 24.29
C ASP A 55 -7.14 -11.46 22.79
N LEU A 56 -8.19 -11.34 21.97
CA LEU A 56 -8.08 -11.37 20.51
C LEU A 56 -7.27 -10.18 19.96
N GLY A 57 -7.45 -8.98 20.53
CA GLY A 57 -6.71 -7.78 20.11
C GLY A 57 -5.24 -7.87 20.49
N PHE A 58 -4.96 -8.40 21.68
CA PHE A 58 -3.60 -8.70 22.12
C PHE A 58 -2.94 -9.76 21.24
N PHE A 59 -3.65 -10.84 20.91
CA PHE A 59 -3.17 -11.86 19.99
C PHE A 59 -2.84 -11.26 18.61
N PHE A 60 -3.75 -10.46 18.06
CA PHE A 60 -3.55 -9.83 16.76
C PHE A 60 -2.37 -8.86 16.76
N SER A 61 -2.25 -8.00 17.77
CA SER A 61 -1.12 -7.05 17.85
C SER A 61 0.24 -7.77 17.89
N ARG A 62 0.35 -8.87 18.64
CA ARG A 62 1.56 -9.71 18.74
C ARG A 62 1.86 -10.57 17.51
N ASN A 63 0.89 -10.79 16.65
CA ASN A 63 1.01 -11.67 15.49
C ASN A 63 0.67 -10.94 14.18
N SER A 64 0.59 -9.61 14.20
CA SER A 64 0.15 -8.82 13.05
C SER A 64 1.00 -9.09 11.81
N GLN A 65 2.30 -9.30 11.98
CA GLN A 65 3.24 -9.61 10.89
C GLN A 65 2.94 -10.95 10.23
N SER A 66 2.78 -12.02 11.03
CA SER A 66 2.45 -13.35 10.51
C SER A 66 1.05 -13.39 9.92
N ILE A 67 0.09 -12.70 10.55
CA ILE A 67 -1.29 -12.64 10.06
C ILE A 67 -1.33 -11.89 8.72
N CYS A 68 -0.66 -10.74 8.61
CA CYS A 68 -0.59 -10.01 7.35
C CYS A 68 0.08 -10.84 6.25
N PHE A 69 1.16 -11.55 6.54
CA PHE A 69 1.81 -12.43 5.57
C PHE A 69 0.88 -13.57 5.12
N LEU A 70 0.35 -14.37 6.06
CA LEU A 70 -0.47 -15.54 5.74
C LEU A 70 -1.81 -15.16 5.12
N ALA A 71 -2.46 -14.09 5.60
CA ALA A 71 -3.73 -13.63 5.07
C ALA A 71 -3.56 -13.04 3.65
N ALA A 72 -2.55 -12.19 3.44
CA ALA A 72 -2.28 -11.66 2.10
C ALA A 72 -1.89 -12.78 1.14
N TYR A 73 -1.05 -13.72 1.58
CA TYR A 73 -0.65 -14.87 0.77
C TYR A 73 -1.85 -15.78 0.44
N PHE A 74 -2.72 -16.04 1.41
CA PHE A 74 -3.94 -16.82 1.18
C PHE A 74 -4.84 -16.14 0.14
N VAL A 75 -5.19 -14.87 0.34
CA VAL A 75 -6.15 -14.15 -0.50
C VAL A 75 -5.60 -13.92 -1.91
N LEU A 76 -4.33 -13.52 -2.04
CA LEU A 76 -3.77 -13.10 -3.32
C LEU A 76 -3.15 -14.24 -4.12
N VAL A 77 -2.76 -15.34 -3.47
CA VAL A 77 -2.06 -16.46 -4.13
C VAL A 77 -2.88 -17.73 -4.08
N VAL A 78 -3.25 -18.20 -2.88
CA VAL A 78 -3.88 -19.52 -2.72
C VAL A 78 -5.32 -19.53 -3.23
N LEU A 79 -6.12 -18.55 -2.81
CA LEU A 79 -7.55 -18.48 -3.14
C LEU A 79 -7.77 -18.45 -4.64
N GLY A 80 -7.01 -17.63 -5.37
CA GLY A 80 -7.10 -17.59 -6.83
C GLY A 80 -6.73 -18.92 -7.49
N ASN A 81 -5.68 -19.61 -7.01
CA ASN A 81 -5.31 -20.93 -7.53
C ASN A 81 -6.35 -22.02 -7.18
N LEU A 82 -7.04 -21.92 -6.04
CA LEU A 82 -8.18 -22.78 -5.71
C LEU A 82 -9.37 -22.51 -6.65
N ILE A 83 -9.64 -21.25 -6.98
CA ILE A 83 -10.67 -20.88 -7.96
C ILE A 83 -10.31 -21.45 -9.34
N TYR A 84 -9.03 -21.34 -9.76
CA TYR A 84 -8.58 -21.86 -11.05
C TYR A 84 -8.62 -23.39 -11.12
N ALA A 85 -8.43 -24.08 -10.00
CA ALA A 85 -8.58 -25.53 -9.90
C ALA A 85 -10.04 -25.99 -9.91
N SER A 86 -10.99 -25.07 -9.70
CA SER A 86 -12.42 -25.38 -9.69
C SER A 86 -13.01 -25.43 -11.11
N PRO A 87 -14.22 -26.00 -11.29
CA PRO A 87 -14.94 -25.97 -12.57
C PRO A 87 -15.18 -24.55 -13.13
N TYR A 88 -15.12 -23.53 -12.27
CA TYR A 88 -15.32 -22.12 -12.65
C TYR A 88 -14.01 -21.42 -13.09
N GLY A 89 -12.86 -22.11 -13.04
CA GLY A 89 -11.56 -21.51 -13.33
C GLY A 89 -11.49 -20.86 -14.71
N TYR A 90 -12.04 -21.51 -15.72
CA TYR A 90 -12.09 -20.98 -17.09
C TYR A 90 -12.83 -19.63 -17.16
N GLN A 91 -14.03 -19.56 -16.57
CA GLN A 91 -14.85 -18.35 -16.54
C GLN A 91 -14.18 -17.24 -15.72
N ALA A 92 -13.59 -17.58 -14.58
CA ALA A 92 -12.92 -16.62 -13.72
C ALA A 92 -11.72 -15.95 -14.43
N ILE A 93 -10.94 -16.73 -15.20
CA ILE A 93 -9.79 -16.22 -15.96
C ILE A 93 -10.26 -15.39 -17.16
N SER A 94 -11.28 -15.85 -17.89
CA SER A 94 -11.81 -15.12 -19.05
C SER A 94 -12.41 -13.77 -18.67
N ILE A 95 -13.16 -13.69 -17.57
CA ILE A 95 -13.74 -12.43 -17.05
C ILE A 95 -12.63 -11.46 -16.64
N SER A 96 -11.51 -11.97 -16.15
CA SER A 96 -10.37 -11.14 -15.72
C SER A 96 -9.51 -10.64 -16.90
N GLY A 97 -9.83 -11.02 -18.15
CA GLY A 97 -9.07 -10.62 -19.34
C GLY A 97 -7.69 -11.26 -19.46
N TYR A 98 -7.42 -12.33 -18.71
CA TYR A 98 -6.14 -13.03 -18.75
C TYR A 98 -6.18 -14.21 -19.74
N PRO A 99 -5.01 -14.64 -20.27
CA PRO A 99 -4.96 -15.76 -21.19
C PRO A 99 -5.31 -17.09 -20.48
N VAL A 100 -6.37 -17.75 -20.95
CA VAL A 100 -6.84 -19.06 -20.46
C VAL A 100 -5.87 -20.21 -20.74
N SER A 101 -4.81 -19.97 -21.53
CA SER A 101 -3.72 -20.92 -21.78
C SER A 101 -3.02 -21.36 -20.48
N ILE A 102 -3.12 -20.59 -19.40
CA ILE A 102 -2.60 -20.96 -18.08
C ILE A 102 -3.15 -22.32 -17.60
N LEU A 103 -4.39 -22.66 -17.93
CA LEU A 103 -5.00 -23.93 -17.52
C LEU A 103 -4.45 -25.15 -18.29
N LYS A 104 -3.66 -24.92 -19.35
CA LYS A 104 -3.05 -25.95 -20.19
C LYS A 104 -1.58 -26.22 -19.84
N LEU A 105 -1.04 -25.59 -18.80
CA LEU A 105 0.36 -25.80 -18.38
C LEU A 105 0.55 -27.23 -17.84
N ASN A 106 1.67 -27.88 -18.18
CA ASN A 106 1.90 -29.30 -17.89
C ASN A 106 1.97 -29.63 -16.40
N TYR A 107 2.51 -28.73 -15.59
CA TYR A 107 2.77 -28.94 -14.17
C TYR A 107 1.76 -28.26 -13.24
N ILE A 108 0.72 -27.62 -13.81
CA ILE A 108 -0.33 -26.97 -13.01
C ILE A 108 -1.05 -28.03 -12.16
N PHE A 109 -1.26 -27.72 -10.88
CA PHE A 109 -1.92 -28.62 -9.91
C PHE A 109 -1.22 -29.98 -9.68
N SER A 110 0.04 -30.13 -10.08
CA SER A 110 0.86 -31.29 -9.68
C SER A 110 1.10 -31.33 -8.16
N PHE A 111 1.58 -32.46 -7.63
CA PHE A 111 1.86 -32.57 -6.19
C PHE A 111 2.86 -31.51 -5.69
N GLY A 112 3.97 -31.31 -6.41
CA GLY A 112 4.96 -30.31 -6.04
C GLY A 112 4.43 -28.87 -6.13
N PHE A 113 3.53 -28.58 -7.07
CA PHE A 113 2.86 -27.29 -7.14
C PHE A 113 2.10 -26.96 -5.83
N TRP A 114 1.34 -27.92 -5.31
CA TRP A 114 0.56 -27.75 -4.07
C TRP A 114 1.44 -27.70 -2.83
N VAL A 115 2.50 -28.51 -2.77
CA VAL A 115 3.47 -28.47 -1.67
C VAL A 115 4.13 -27.10 -1.60
N LEU A 116 4.61 -26.57 -2.73
CA LEU A 116 5.20 -25.23 -2.78
C LEU A 116 4.17 -24.16 -2.39
N LEU A 117 2.92 -24.30 -2.86
CA LEU A 117 1.87 -23.32 -2.61
C LEU A 117 1.51 -23.24 -1.13
N LEU A 118 1.42 -24.38 -0.44
CA LEU A 118 0.97 -24.46 0.95
C LEU A 118 2.10 -24.41 1.98
N MET A 119 3.37 -24.54 1.55
CA MET A 119 4.55 -24.48 2.43
C MET A 119 4.55 -23.30 3.42
N PRO A 120 4.16 -22.06 3.04
CA PRO A 120 4.09 -20.94 3.97
C PRO A 120 3.22 -21.16 5.21
N PHE A 121 2.14 -21.93 5.12
CA PHE A 121 1.22 -22.18 6.23
C PHE A 121 1.76 -23.16 7.27
N VAL A 122 2.79 -23.94 6.91
CA VAL A 122 3.42 -24.90 7.83
C VAL A 122 4.71 -24.32 8.37
N LEU A 123 5.62 -23.88 7.49
CA LEU A 123 6.96 -23.48 7.89
C LEU A 123 6.98 -22.14 8.65
N THR A 124 6.17 -21.17 8.21
CA THR A 124 6.18 -19.82 8.78
C THR A 124 5.72 -19.80 10.25
N PRO A 125 4.57 -20.39 10.62
CA PRO A 125 4.14 -20.41 12.02
C PRO A 125 5.13 -21.13 12.93
N LEU A 126 5.71 -22.25 12.47
CA LEU A 126 6.67 -23.04 13.23
C LEU A 126 7.95 -22.24 13.52
N LEU A 127 8.50 -21.57 12.51
CA LEU A 127 9.71 -20.76 12.67
C LEU A 127 9.45 -19.49 13.50
N ILE A 128 8.31 -18.83 13.32
CA ILE A 128 7.96 -17.67 14.14
C ILE A 128 7.80 -18.07 15.60
N TYR A 129 7.17 -19.22 15.88
CA TYR A 129 7.09 -19.75 17.24
C TYR A 129 8.48 -20.01 17.84
N ALA A 130 9.39 -20.63 17.06
CA ALA A 130 10.76 -20.87 17.50
C ALA A 130 11.52 -19.55 17.80
N VAL A 131 11.44 -18.56 16.91
CA VAL A 131 12.10 -17.25 17.08
C VAL A 131 11.54 -16.49 18.27
N LYS A 132 10.20 -16.51 18.47
CA LYS A 132 9.59 -15.90 19.65
C LYS A 132 10.12 -16.52 20.93
N ARG A 133 10.30 -17.83 20.96
CA ARG A 133 10.82 -18.53 22.13
C ARG A 133 12.27 -18.16 22.45
N THR A 134 13.11 -17.97 21.43
CA THR A 134 14.55 -17.72 21.62
C THR A 134 14.90 -16.25 21.76
N SER A 135 14.24 -15.38 21.00
CA SER A 135 14.72 -14.02 20.76
C SER A 135 13.86 -12.92 21.40
N ALA A 136 12.68 -13.25 21.95
CA ALA A 136 11.76 -12.25 22.48
C ALA A 136 12.38 -11.33 23.55
N HIS A 137 13.12 -11.90 24.50
CA HIS A 137 13.76 -11.13 25.57
C HIS A 137 14.84 -10.17 25.02
N GLN A 138 15.66 -10.65 24.09
CA GLN A 138 16.72 -9.85 23.46
C GLN A 138 16.14 -8.70 22.64
N VAL A 139 15.09 -8.99 21.84
CA VAL A 139 14.42 -7.99 21.01
C VAL A 139 13.75 -6.93 21.90
N ASP A 140 13.04 -7.31 22.96
CA ASP A 140 12.44 -6.34 23.90
C ASP A 140 13.51 -5.45 24.55
N PHE A 141 14.60 -6.05 25.06
CA PHE A 141 15.70 -5.32 25.68
C PHE A 141 16.34 -4.30 24.72
N ILE A 142 16.61 -4.69 23.47
CA ILE A 142 17.20 -3.80 22.46
C ILE A 142 16.20 -2.71 22.05
N SER A 143 14.93 -3.08 21.84
CA SER A 143 13.89 -2.16 21.37
C SER A 143 13.66 -1.00 22.34
N ARG A 144 13.73 -1.25 23.65
CA ARG A 144 13.56 -0.22 24.68
C ARG A 144 14.67 0.84 24.70
N LYS A 145 15.81 0.58 24.04
CA LYS A 145 16.91 1.56 23.93
C LYS A 145 16.67 2.64 22.89
N PHE A 146 15.72 2.43 21.96
CA PHE A 146 15.45 3.42 20.92
C PHE A 146 14.68 4.62 21.48
N PRO A 147 15.17 5.86 21.29
CA PRO A 147 14.52 7.04 21.82
C PRO A 147 13.20 7.33 21.09
N GLU A 148 12.27 7.92 21.83
CA GLU A 148 11.03 8.46 21.28
C GLU A 148 11.32 9.69 20.39
N ILE A 149 10.66 9.79 19.23
CA ILE A 149 10.77 10.98 18.38
C ILE A 149 10.06 12.17 19.03
N THR A 150 10.78 13.26 19.28
CA THR A 150 10.21 14.49 19.84
C THR A 150 9.46 15.30 18.78
N LYS A 151 8.63 16.25 19.20
CA LYS A 151 7.87 17.14 18.29
C LYS A 151 8.79 17.91 17.34
N ALA A 152 9.91 18.45 17.86
CA ALA A 152 10.87 19.22 17.08
C ALA A 152 11.54 18.35 16.00
N TRP A 153 12.02 17.16 16.39
CA TRP A 153 12.65 16.23 15.45
C TRP A 153 11.66 15.68 14.43
N PHE A 154 10.40 15.45 14.81
CA PHE A 154 9.36 15.07 13.86
C PHE A 154 9.19 16.13 12.77
N VAL A 155 9.04 17.41 13.15
CA VAL A 155 8.90 18.52 12.19
C VAL A 155 10.11 18.57 11.26
N VAL A 156 11.33 18.53 11.80
CA VAL A 156 12.55 18.57 10.98
C VAL A 156 12.61 17.40 10.00
N LEU A 157 12.49 16.16 10.48
CA LEU A 157 12.61 14.97 9.64
C LEU A 157 11.50 14.90 8.58
N PHE A 158 10.27 15.22 8.97
CA PHE A 158 9.13 15.17 8.06
C PHE A 158 9.19 16.28 7.01
N SER A 159 9.47 17.53 7.43
CA SER A 159 9.57 18.66 6.50
C SER A 159 10.72 18.50 5.52
N VAL A 160 11.90 18.03 5.96
CA VAL A 160 13.03 17.76 5.06
C VAL A 160 12.67 16.66 4.05
N SER A 161 12.01 15.58 4.50
CA SER A 161 11.57 14.49 3.62
C SER A 161 10.57 14.98 2.57
N CYS A 162 9.57 15.75 2.98
CA CYS A 162 8.56 16.33 2.09
C CYS A 162 9.18 17.34 1.11
N ALA A 163 10.05 18.22 1.58
CA ALA A 163 10.73 19.20 0.74
C ALA A 163 11.59 18.52 -0.33
N TYR A 164 12.30 17.45 0.04
CA TYR A 164 13.10 16.66 -0.91
C TYR A 164 12.23 16.01 -2.01
N ILE A 165 11.09 15.42 -1.64
CA ILE A 165 10.15 14.82 -2.60
C ILE A 165 9.56 15.90 -3.51
N ILE A 166 9.05 17.00 -2.96
CA ILE A 166 8.43 18.10 -3.72
C ILE A 166 9.43 18.69 -4.71
N PHE A 167 10.64 18.99 -4.25
CA PHE A 167 11.71 19.50 -5.10
C PHE A 167 12.01 18.55 -6.26
N SER A 168 12.10 17.24 -5.97
CA SER A 168 12.34 16.23 -7.00
C SER A 168 11.17 16.12 -7.98
N PHE A 169 9.92 16.18 -7.51
CA PHE A 169 8.74 16.13 -8.37
C PHE A 169 8.66 17.32 -9.32
N GLN A 170 8.95 18.52 -8.81
CA GLN A 170 9.00 19.73 -9.62
C GLN A 170 10.12 19.66 -10.65
N ARG A 171 11.33 19.26 -10.24
CA ARG A 171 12.48 19.13 -11.14
C ARG A 171 12.24 18.16 -12.29
N HIS A 172 11.47 17.09 -12.06
CA HIS A 172 11.25 16.03 -13.06
C HIS A 172 9.89 16.09 -13.76
N GLY A 173 9.07 17.13 -13.52
CA GLY A 173 7.78 17.33 -14.19
C GLY A 173 6.77 16.20 -13.91
N VAL A 174 6.78 15.65 -12.70
CA VAL A 174 5.94 14.49 -12.34
C VAL A 174 4.45 14.81 -12.46
N ALA A 175 4.06 16.05 -12.15
CA ALA A 175 2.66 16.50 -12.26
C ALA A 175 2.17 16.51 -13.70
N ASP A 176 2.97 17.04 -14.61
CA ASP A 176 2.61 17.12 -16.03
C ASP A 176 2.53 15.71 -16.63
N LEU A 177 3.46 14.82 -16.27
CA LEU A 177 3.43 13.42 -16.66
C LEU A 177 2.18 12.70 -16.13
N PHE A 178 1.83 12.92 -14.85
CA PHE A 178 0.63 12.32 -14.26
C PHE A 178 -0.66 12.76 -14.98
N LEU A 179 -0.73 14.02 -15.40
CA LEU A 179 -1.89 14.58 -16.11
C LEU A 179 -1.91 14.24 -17.60
N SER A 180 -0.78 13.86 -18.19
CA SER A 180 -0.69 13.55 -19.63
C SER A 180 -1.41 12.26 -20.07
N GLY A 181 -1.64 11.32 -19.15
CA GLY A 181 -2.28 10.03 -19.46
C GLY A 181 -3.80 10.15 -19.60
N LYS A 182 -4.32 9.94 -20.82
CA LYS A 182 -5.75 10.03 -21.20
C LYS A 182 -6.50 8.71 -21.10
N ASP A 183 -5.80 7.59 -21.22
CA ASP A 183 -6.36 6.23 -21.20
C ASP A 183 -5.52 5.30 -20.28
N SER A 184 -5.97 4.05 -20.12
CA SER A 184 -5.31 3.08 -19.23
C SER A 184 -3.88 2.74 -19.67
N VAL A 185 -3.62 2.71 -20.99
CA VAL A 185 -2.31 2.38 -21.58
C VAL A 185 -1.32 3.53 -21.40
N SER A 186 -1.70 4.76 -21.77
CA SER A 186 -0.90 5.98 -21.57
C SER A 186 -0.65 6.25 -20.08
N SER A 187 -1.59 5.92 -19.19
CA SER A 187 -1.39 5.97 -17.74
C SER A 187 -0.25 5.03 -17.28
N VAL A 188 -0.18 3.82 -17.83
CA VAL A 188 0.92 2.87 -17.55
C VAL A 188 2.25 3.39 -18.12
N TYR A 189 2.26 3.96 -19.33
CA TYR A 189 3.47 4.61 -19.88
C TYR A 189 3.95 5.77 -19.03
N ALA A 190 3.06 6.67 -18.62
CA ALA A 190 3.38 7.80 -17.75
C ALA A 190 3.99 7.31 -16.43
N ARG A 191 3.48 6.21 -15.85
CA ARG A 191 4.07 5.59 -14.66
C ARG A 191 5.49 5.11 -14.89
N PHE A 192 5.77 4.41 -16.00
CA PHE A 192 7.13 3.95 -16.31
C PHE A 192 8.08 5.13 -16.51
N GLU A 193 7.61 6.19 -17.17
CA GLU A 193 8.39 7.40 -17.40
C GLU A 193 8.70 8.12 -16.08
N ILE A 194 7.72 8.29 -15.18
CA ILE A 194 7.93 8.83 -13.84
C ILE A 194 8.98 8.01 -13.09
N ARG A 195 8.89 6.67 -13.15
CA ARG A 195 9.83 5.77 -12.47
C ARG A 195 11.25 5.84 -13.06
N ASN A 196 11.39 6.10 -14.35
CA ASN A 196 12.69 6.28 -15.00
C ASN A 196 13.32 7.64 -14.68
N ARG A 197 12.51 8.69 -14.50
CA ARG A 197 13.00 10.04 -14.18
C ARG A 197 13.34 10.22 -12.71
N LEU A 198 12.57 9.60 -11.82
CA LEU A 198 12.79 9.71 -10.38
C LEU A 198 13.88 8.76 -9.90
N HIS A 199 14.82 9.30 -9.13
CA HIS A 199 15.87 8.49 -8.52
C HIS A 199 15.33 7.55 -7.43
N PHE A 200 16.02 6.43 -7.23
CA PHE A 200 15.75 5.46 -6.17
C PHE A 200 15.58 6.10 -4.78
N THR A 201 16.39 7.12 -4.48
CA THR A 201 16.35 7.84 -3.19
C THR A 201 15.02 8.57 -2.96
N VAL A 202 14.39 9.08 -4.01
CA VAL A 202 13.07 9.73 -3.92
C VAL A 202 12.02 8.70 -3.51
N PHE A 203 12.03 7.55 -4.17
CA PHE A 203 11.13 6.45 -3.84
C PHE A 203 11.39 5.89 -2.45
N LEU A 204 12.64 5.78 -2.01
CA LEU A 204 13.01 5.39 -0.65
C LEU A 204 12.41 6.32 0.39
N VAL A 205 12.61 7.64 0.23
CA VAL A 205 12.09 8.62 1.18
C VAL A 205 10.56 8.56 1.23
N MET A 206 9.92 8.43 0.07
CA MET A 206 8.47 8.41 -0.06
C MET A 206 7.81 7.09 0.37
N GLN A 207 8.42 5.93 0.14
CA GLN A 207 7.83 4.61 0.44
C GLN A 207 8.27 4.03 1.78
N ALA A 208 9.41 4.45 2.34
CA ALA A 208 9.91 3.96 3.62
C ALA A 208 9.85 5.04 4.72
N ILE A 209 10.47 6.20 4.49
CA ILE A 209 10.66 7.22 5.54
C ILE A 209 9.37 7.96 5.86
N VAL A 210 8.69 8.50 4.86
CA VAL A 210 7.44 9.27 5.04
C VAL A 210 6.33 8.42 5.69
N PRO A 211 6.06 7.17 5.26
CA PRO A 211 5.09 6.30 5.92
C PRO A 211 5.46 6.01 7.37
N TYR A 212 6.73 5.70 7.65
CA TYR A 212 7.21 5.46 9.01
C TYR A 212 6.97 6.68 9.92
N LEU A 213 7.35 7.88 9.47
CA LEU A 213 7.11 9.12 10.23
C LEU A 213 5.62 9.38 10.42
N SER A 214 4.80 9.16 9.39
CA SER A 214 3.35 9.32 9.53
C SER A 214 2.76 8.34 10.54
N TYR A 215 3.20 7.08 10.57
CA TYR A 215 2.78 6.13 11.59
C TYR A 215 3.19 6.59 12.99
N VAL A 216 4.38 7.16 13.17
CA VAL A 216 4.77 7.77 14.46
C VAL A 216 3.79 8.89 14.86
N ALA A 217 3.37 9.75 13.93
CA ALA A 217 2.40 10.81 14.21
C ALA A 217 1.01 10.26 14.56
N VAL A 218 0.50 9.29 13.80
CA VAL A 218 -0.79 8.62 14.04
C VAL A 218 -0.81 7.91 15.40
N ILE A 219 0.27 7.19 15.73
CA ILE A 219 0.39 6.47 17.00
C ILE A 219 0.44 7.46 18.17
N ASN A 220 1.23 8.55 18.06
CA ASN A 220 1.27 9.57 19.10
C ASN A 220 -0.07 10.33 19.25
N SER A 221 -0.75 10.62 18.14
CA SER A 221 -2.10 11.20 18.13
C SER A 221 -3.08 10.31 18.91
N THR A 222 -3.00 9.00 18.71
CA THR A 222 -3.90 8.02 19.35
C THR A 222 -3.55 7.80 20.82
N LYS A 223 -2.26 7.67 21.18
CA LYS A 223 -1.80 7.36 22.54
C LYS A 223 -1.75 8.56 23.47
N LYS A 224 -1.09 9.65 23.05
CA LYS A 224 -0.81 10.83 23.90
C LYS A 224 -1.89 11.89 23.75
N GLY A 225 -2.58 11.91 22.61
CA GLY A 225 -3.50 12.99 22.26
C GLY A 225 -2.79 14.34 22.06
N GLY A 226 -3.60 15.40 22.00
CA GLY A 226 -3.14 16.77 21.85
C GLY A 226 -3.19 17.30 20.41
N ARG A 227 -3.40 18.61 20.29
CA ARG A 227 -3.63 19.30 19.00
C ARG A 227 -2.46 19.15 18.02
N PHE A 228 -1.23 19.16 18.53
CA PHE A 228 -0.02 19.02 17.70
C PHE A 228 0.02 17.67 16.97
N TRP A 229 -0.10 16.55 17.72
CA TRP A 229 0.00 15.22 17.11
C TRP A 229 -1.19 14.90 16.21
N PHE A 230 -2.37 15.42 16.56
CA PHE A 230 -3.53 15.34 15.68
C PHE A 230 -3.27 16.07 14.35
N GLY A 231 -2.82 17.33 14.39
CA GLY A 231 -2.47 18.08 13.18
C GLY A 231 -1.35 17.41 12.37
N ALA A 232 -0.30 16.92 13.04
CA ALA A 232 0.80 16.18 12.42
C ALA A 232 0.32 14.89 11.73
N ALA A 233 -0.60 14.15 12.35
CA ALA A 233 -1.20 12.96 11.73
C ALA A 233 -2.00 13.32 10.48
N CYS A 234 -2.87 14.33 10.54
CA CYS A 234 -3.66 14.78 9.39
C CYS A 234 -2.79 15.27 8.23
N ILE A 235 -1.80 16.13 8.51
CA ILE A 235 -0.90 16.67 7.50
C ILE A 235 -0.04 15.55 6.90
N SER A 236 0.48 14.64 7.73
CA SER A 236 1.32 13.55 7.22
C SER A 236 0.55 12.54 6.39
N ILE A 237 -0.70 12.23 6.75
CA ILE A 237 -1.59 11.41 5.93
C ILE A 237 -1.87 12.08 4.60
N LEU A 238 -2.26 13.37 4.62
CA LEU A 238 -2.55 14.12 3.39
C LEU A 238 -1.34 14.14 2.45
N MET A 239 -0.15 14.49 2.97
CA MET A 239 1.07 14.57 2.16
C MET A 239 1.50 13.20 1.61
N ALA A 240 1.48 12.15 2.44
CA ALA A 240 1.80 10.80 1.98
C ALA A 240 0.83 10.34 0.87
N SER A 241 -0.46 10.59 1.04
CA SER A 241 -1.47 10.28 0.02
C SER A 241 -1.24 11.03 -1.28
N LEU A 242 -0.97 12.34 -1.21
CA LEU A 242 -0.64 13.15 -2.39
C LEU A 242 0.59 12.59 -3.11
N PHE A 243 1.67 12.30 -2.40
CA PHE A 243 2.89 11.75 -3.03
C PHE A 243 2.63 10.40 -3.71
N PHE A 244 1.88 9.50 -3.08
CA PHE A 244 1.57 8.20 -3.68
C PHE A 244 0.61 8.29 -4.87
N ILE A 245 -0.33 9.24 -4.88
CA ILE A 245 -1.20 9.47 -6.04
C ILE A 245 -0.37 9.99 -7.22
N MET A 246 0.51 10.95 -6.97
CA MET A 246 1.31 11.60 -8.03
C MET A 246 2.26 10.67 -8.77
N ILE A 247 2.74 9.59 -8.14
CA ILE A 247 3.55 8.57 -8.84
C ILE A 247 2.73 7.58 -9.66
N ASN A 248 1.42 7.77 -9.76
CA ASN A 248 0.50 6.93 -10.52
C ASN A 248 0.58 5.43 -10.14
N MET A 249 0.77 5.13 -8.84
CA MET A 249 0.83 3.76 -8.34
C MET A 249 -0.27 3.52 -7.30
N LYS A 250 -1.24 2.66 -7.65
CA LYS A 250 -2.37 2.33 -6.75
C LYS A 250 -1.98 1.57 -5.48
N TRP A 251 -0.94 0.74 -5.56
CA TRP A 251 -0.62 -0.20 -4.48
C TRP A 251 0.07 0.42 -3.26
N PRO A 252 1.08 1.30 -3.42
CA PRO A 252 1.71 1.96 -2.27
C PRO A 252 0.72 2.71 -1.37
N ILE A 253 -0.23 3.45 -1.94
CA ILE A 253 -1.24 4.19 -1.16
C ILE A 253 -2.19 3.27 -0.39
N VAL A 254 -2.62 2.16 -0.99
CA VAL A 254 -3.51 1.19 -0.33
C VAL A 254 -2.80 0.55 0.87
N LEU A 255 -1.56 0.12 0.68
CA LEU A 255 -0.75 -0.44 1.77
C LEU A 255 -0.47 0.59 2.86
N TYR A 256 -0.22 1.82 2.46
CA TYR A 256 -0.06 2.92 3.39
C TYR A 256 -1.29 3.08 4.30
N TYR A 257 -2.49 3.11 3.72
CA TYR A 257 -3.74 3.19 4.48
C TYR A 257 -4.00 1.96 5.34
N VAL A 258 -3.67 0.75 4.87
CA VAL A 258 -3.71 -0.46 5.71
C VAL A 258 -2.83 -0.28 6.95
N GLY A 259 -1.63 0.28 6.80
CA GLY A 259 -0.75 0.59 7.93
C GLY A 259 -1.32 1.65 8.87
N VAL A 260 -2.00 2.68 8.34
CA VAL A 260 -2.69 3.70 9.18
C VAL A 260 -3.81 3.05 10.00
N VAL A 261 -4.65 2.22 9.36
CA VAL A 261 -5.73 1.49 10.04
C VAL A 261 -5.16 0.55 11.09
N LEU A 262 -4.07 -0.16 10.78
CA LEU A 262 -3.38 -1.05 11.71
C LEU A 262 -2.82 -0.29 12.92
N ALA A 263 -2.21 0.88 12.69
CA ALA A 263 -1.73 1.75 13.76
C ALA A 263 -2.86 2.23 14.66
N ILE A 264 -4.00 2.65 14.09
CA ILE A 264 -5.18 3.05 14.86
C ILE A 264 -5.76 1.87 15.63
N PHE A 265 -5.88 0.69 15.02
CA PHE A 265 -6.44 -0.52 15.63
C PHE A 265 -5.62 -0.96 16.85
N ILE A 266 -4.30 -1.03 16.71
CA ILE A 266 -3.40 -1.52 17.77
C ILE A 266 -3.37 -0.58 18.98
N HIS A 267 -3.50 0.74 18.76
CA HIS A 267 -3.32 1.74 19.83
C HIS A 267 -4.59 2.40 20.34
N THR A 268 -5.74 2.06 19.77
CA THR A 268 -7.03 2.55 20.26
C THR A 268 -7.53 1.70 21.41
N GLU A 269 -7.88 2.34 22.53
CA GLU A 269 -8.53 1.65 23.66
C GLU A 269 -10.04 1.46 23.48
N ARG A 270 -10.72 2.41 22.81
CA ARG A 270 -12.19 2.41 22.65
C ARG A 270 -12.63 1.95 21.27
N HIS A 271 -13.44 0.89 21.24
CA HIS A 271 -14.02 0.31 20.02
C HIS A 271 -13.00 0.01 18.91
N PRO A 272 -11.87 -0.66 19.20
CA PRO A 272 -10.82 -0.91 18.21
C PRO A 272 -11.37 -1.65 16.98
N TYR A 273 -12.20 -2.67 17.18
CA TYR A 273 -12.80 -3.45 16.09
C TYR A 273 -13.72 -2.65 15.18
N ILE A 274 -14.55 -1.77 15.74
CA ILE A 274 -15.42 -0.91 14.92
C ILE A 274 -14.56 0.02 14.07
N LYS A 275 -13.51 0.63 14.65
CA LYS A 275 -12.59 1.48 13.90
C LYS A 275 -11.82 0.70 12.84
N ALA A 276 -11.45 -0.55 13.10
CA ALA A 276 -10.80 -1.41 12.09
C ALA A 276 -11.76 -1.78 10.96
N VAL A 277 -13.02 -2.10 11.26
CA VAL A 277 -14.04 -2.39 10.22
C VAL A 277 -14.30 -1.15 9.38
N VAL A 278 -14.56 0.00 10.00
CA VAL A 278 -14.75 1.28 9.29
C VAL A 278 -13.51 1.64 8.47
N GLY A 279 -12.32 1.52 9.07
CA GLY A 279 -11.04 1.74 8.39
C GLY A 279 -10.83 0.79 7.20
N GLY A 280 -11.18 -0.50 7.35
CA GLY A 280 -11.10 -1.49 6.28
C GLY A 280 -12.05 -1.17 5.13
N VAL A 281 -13.29 -0.75 5.42
CA VAL A 281 -14.23 -0.27 4.41
C VAL A 281 -13.67 0.95 3.69
N LEU A 282 -13.11 1.92 4.43
CA LEU A 282 -12.48 3.11 3.84
C LEU A 282 -11.27 2.77 2.96
N VAL A 283 -10.47 1.76 3.33
CA VAL A 283 -9.36 1.25 2.49
C VAL A 283 -9.89 0.65 1.20
N ILE A 284 -10.96 -0.14 1.27
CA ILE A 284 -11.59 -0.74 0.08
C ILE A 284 -12.15 0.34 -0.84
N VAL A 285 -12.89 1.31 -0.29
CA VAL A 285 -13.42 2.45 -1.04
C VAL A 285 -12.29 3.25 -1.67
N SER A 286 -11.22 3.53 -0.93
CA SER A 286 -10.04 4.22 -1.45
C SER A 286 -9.38 3.43 -2.58
N TYR A 287 -9.23 2.11 -2.44
CA TYR A 287 -8.69 1.24 -3.50
C TYR A 287 -9.52 1.34 -4.78
N LEU A 288 -10.86 1.30 -4.67
CA LEU A 288 -11.75 1.41 -5.80
C LEU A 288 -11.62 2.78 -6.48
N LEU A 289 -11.71 3.88 -5.71
CA LEU A 289 -11.59 5.24 -6.24
C LEU A 289 -10.23 5.49 -6.91
N ILE A 290 -9.14 5.11 -6.24
CA ILE A 290 -7.79 5.28 -6.77
C ILE A 290 -7.60 4.41 -8.02
N SER A 291 -8.12 3.18 -8.02
CA SER A 291 -8.05 2.31 -9.20
C SER A 291 -8.81 2.91 -10.37
N THR A 292 -10.00 3.47 -10.16
CA THR A 292 -10.78 4.16 -11.20
C THR A 292 -10.03 5.37 -11.76
N VAL A 293 -9.40 6.17 -10.89
CA VAL A 293 -8.59 7.32 -11.32
C VAL A 293 -7.35 6.87 -12.10
N VAL A 294 -6.60 5.89 -11.59
CA VAL A 294 -5.36 5.40 -12.22
C VAL A 294 -5.65 4.69 -13.54
N PHE A 295 -6.71 3.90 -13.61
CA PHE A 295 -7.12 3.21 -14.84
C PHE A 295 -7.94 4.08 -15.79
N ARG A 296 -8.22 5.34 -15.44
CA ARG A 296 -9.01 6.27 -16.24
C ARG A 296 -10.36 5.69 -16.68
N LEU A 297 -11.03 4.99 -15.74
CA LEU A 297 -12.32 4.33 -16.00
C LEU A 297 -13.50 5.31 -15.95
N ALA A 298 -13.28 6.54 -15.48
CA ALA A 298 -14.28 7.60 -15.52
C ALA A 298 -14.24 8.33 -16.88
N PRO A 299 -15.39 8.61 -17.51
CA PRO A 299 -15.42 9.32 -18.79
C PRO A 299 -14.78 10.71 -18.69
N GLU A 300 -14.02 11.12 -19.72
CA GLU A 300 -13.50 12.48 -19.81
C GLU A 300 -14.68 13.46 -19.90
N PRO A 301 -14.61 14.62 -19.22
CA PRO A 301 -15.63 15.64 -19.37
C PRO A 301 -15.63 16.12 -20.83
N ILE A 302 -16.80 16.07 -21.46
CA ILE A 302 -17.02 16.74 -22.75
C ILE A 302 -16.66 18.22 -22.51
N PRO A 303 -15.68 18.79 -23.23
CA PRO A 303 -15.35 20.19 -23.06
C PRO A 303 -16.63 20.99 -23.32
N ALA A 304 -17.01 21.85 -22.38
CA ALA A 304 -18.16 22.74 -22.52
C ALA A 304 -17.99 23.48 -23.85
N ILE A 305 -18.84 23.14 -24.81
CA ILE A 305 -18.90 23.80 -26.11
C ILE A 305 -19.18 25.27 -25.78
N LYS A 306 -18.18 26.14 -25.95
CA LYS A 306 -18.43 27.58 -25.95
C LYS A 306 -19.52 27.79 -27.01
N PRO A 307 -20.68 28.38 -26.67
CA PRO A 307 -21.70 28.65 -27.67
C PRO A 307 -21.02 29.49 -28.76
N VAL A 308 -20.94 28.91 -29.96
CA VAL A 308 -20.53 29.64 -31.15
C VAL A 308 -21.58 30.74 -31.31
N GLU A 309 -21.15 31.99 -31.18
CA GLU A 309 -21.97 33.13 -31.60
C GLU A 309 -22.27 32.94 -33.09
N VAL A 310 -23.52 32.55 -33.37
CA VAL A 310 -24.05 32.45 -34.73
C VAL A 310 -24.21 33.87 -35.25
N GLY A 311 -23.19 34.36 -35.95
CA GLY A 311 -23.31 35.53 -36.83
C GLY A 311 -24.04 35.13 -38.11
N GLU A 312 -25.18 35.77 -38.35
CA GLU A 312 -26.05 35.58 -39.52
C GLU A 312 -25.45 36.11 -40.84
N ALA A 313 -25.75 35.37 -41.93
CA ALA A 313 -25.89 35.75 -43.35
C ALA A 313 -24.66 36.29 -44.12
N SER A 314 -24.37 35.93 -45.38
CA SER A 314 -25.24 35.55 -46.51
C SER A 314 -24.42 34.84 -47.63
N PRO A 315 -25.06 34.23 -48.66
CA PRO A 315 -24.48 33.19 -49.52
C PRO A 315 -23.99 33.71 -50.90
N SER A 316 -23.08 32.97 -51.54
CA SER A 316 -23.03 32.89 -53.01
C SER A 316 -22.49 31.55 -53.50
N MET A 317 -23.19 31.01 -54.50
CA MET A 317 -22.93 29.79 -55.25
C MET A 317 -21.73 29.95 -56.19
N GLN A 318 -20.97 28.86 -56.43
CA GLN A 318 -20.85 28.26 -57.77
C GLN A 318 -20.07 26.94 -57.75
N SER A 319 -20.59 26.00 -58.55
CA SER A 319 -20.08 24.69 -58.93
C SER A 319 -18.94 24.77 -59.93
N GLU A 320 -17.98 23.83 -59.90
CA GLU A 320 -17.60 23.07 -61.12
C GLU A 320 -16.67 21.88 -60.82
N SER A 321 -16.74 20.92 -61.73
CA SER A 321 -16.18 19.57 -61.71
C SER A 321 -14.75 19.48 -62.25
N ASP A 322 -14.21 18.25 -62.13
CA ASP A 322 -13.27 17.58 -63.05
C ASP A 322 -11.77 17.43 -62.71
N ASN A 323 -11.44 16.16 -62.43
CA ASN A 323 -10.42 15.30 -63.04
C ASN A 323 -8.90 15.53 -62.91
N ARG A 324 -8.29 14.46 -62.35
CA ARG A 324 -7.09 13.70 -62.79
C ARG A 324 -5.68 14.34 -62.82
N LEU A 325 -4.87 13.73 -61.95
CA LEU A 325 -3.60 13.02 -62.21
C LEU A 325 -2.31 13.83 -62.54
N ASP A 326 -1.29 13.52 -61.72
CA ASP A 326 0.15 13.58 -61.97
C ASP A 326 0.81 14.96 -62.19
N THR A 327 1.66 15.37 -61.23
CA THR A 327 3.11 15.07 -61.28
C THR A 327 3.87 15.89 -60.22
N SER A 328 4.53 15.15 -59.32
CA SER A 328 5.90 15.34 -58.82
C SER A 328 6.53 16.75 -58.72
N LYS A 329 7.01 17.04 -57.49
CA LYS A 329 8.17 17.89 -57.15
C LYS A 329 8.12 19.37 -57.56
N LYS A 330 7.54 20.21 -56.69
CA LYS A 330 8.06 21.57 -56.34
C LYS A 330 7.23 22.30 -55.27
N THR A 331 7.00 21.69 -54.10
CA THR A 331 6.40 22.42 -52.95
C THR A 331 6.92 21.90 -51.63
N LEU A 332 8.24 21.98 -51.41
CA LEU A 332 8.87 21.60 -50.13
C LEU A 332 9.77 22.69 -49.53
N GLU A 333 9.63 23.94 -49.97
CA GLU A 333 10.46 25.05 -49.46
C GLU A 333 9.69 26.37 -49.22
N LYS A 334 8.35 26.37 -49.16
CA LYS A 334 7.55 27.59 -48.91
C LYS A 334 6.39 27.45 -47.91
N VAL A 335 6.45 26.48 -46.99
CA VAL A 335 5.44 26.31 -45.93
C VAL A 335 6.03 26.47 -44.51
N ALA A 336 7.34 26.64 -44.37
CA ALA A 336 7.99 26.76 -43.06
C ALA A 336 8.05 28.20 -42.47
N GLU A 337 7.47 29.22 -43.13
CA GLU A 337 7.63 30.61 -42.70
C GLU A 337 6.33 31.43 -42.63
N LYS A 338 5.16 30.76 -42.71
CA LYS A 338 3.84 31.41 -42.62
C LYS A 338 2.94 30.89 -41.48
N SER A 339 3.52 30.13 -40.54
CA SER A 339 2.80 29.66 -39.34
C SER A 339 3.16 30.41 -38.05
N GLU A 340 4.16 31.29 -38.07
CA GLU A 340 4.63 32.03 -36.88
C GLU A 340 4.15 33.49 -36.81
N ARG A 341 3.34 33.97 -37.77
CA ARG A 341 2.81 35.35 -37.79
C ARG A 341 1.30 35.51 -37.53
N GLU A 342 0.55 34.42 -37.41
CA GLU A 342 -0.88 34.47 -37.03
C GLU A 342 -1.15 34.13 -35.56
N VAL A 343 -0.11 33.75 -34.78
CA VAL A 343 -0.23 33.45 -33.35
C VAL A 343 0.05 34.68 -32.46
N SER A 344 0.59 35.77 -33.02
CA SER A 344 1.08 36.92 -32.25
C SER A 344 0.14 38.15 -32.23
N LEU A 345 -1.05 38.08 -32.84
CA LEU A 345 -1.95 39.24 -32.99
C LEU A 345 -3.35 39.09 -32.34
N THR A 346 -3.63 37.97 -31.66
CA THR A 346 -4.89 37.76 -30.91
C THR A 346 -4.71 37.69 -29.39
N GLN A 347 -3.52 38.02 -28.87
CA GLN A 347 -3.23 38.00 -27.42
C GLN A 347 -3.13 39.39 -26.75
N ASN A 348 -3.24 40.50 -27.49
CA ASN A 348 -3.00 41.84 -26.93
C ASN A 348 -4.21 42.80 -26.89
N GLU A 349 -5.43 42.35 -27.19
CA GLU A 349 -6.61 43.24 -27.19
C GLU A 349 -7.85 42.67 -26.47
N VAL A 350 -7.68 41.94 -25.36
CA VAL A 350 -8.78 41.80 -24.37
C VAL A 350 -8.20 41.76 -22.95
N ALA A 351 -7.30 42.71 -22.66
CA ALA A 351 -6.77 42.94 -21.33
C ALA A 351 -6.87 44.43 -21.00
N GLN A 352 -8.08 44.99 -20.94
CA GLN A 352 -8.45 46.15 -20.10
C GLN A 352 -9.90 46.60 -20.34
N SER A 353 -10.84 46.02 -19.61
CA SER A 353 -11.96 46.77 -19.00
C SER A 353 -12.48 45.99 -17.79
N THR A 354 -11.88 46.29 -16.64
CA THR A 354 -12.32 45.99 -15.27
C THR A 354 -13.78 46.49 -15.10
N VAL A 355 -14.69 45.88 -14.33
CA VAL A 355 -14.74 45.83 -12.85
C VAL A 355 -16.01 45.07 -12.41
N GLU A 356 -15.86 44.31 -11.31
CA GLU A 356 -16.89 43.87 -10.32
C GLU A 356 -17.93 42.79 -10.68
N GLY A 357 -17.80 41.63 -9.99
CA GLY A 357 -18.93 40.70 -9.76
C GLY A 357 -18.65 39.19 -9.86
N GLY A 358 -17.44 38.76 -10.24
CA GLY A 358 -17.21 37.37 -10.70
C GLY A 358 -16.49 36.39 -9.76
N ALA A 359 -15.90 36.85 -8.64
CA ALA A 359 -15.00 35.99 -7.85
C ALA A 359 -15.72 34.85 -7.11
N SER A 360 -16.96 35.06 -6.62
CA SER A 360 -17.72 34.01 -5.94
C SER A 360 -18.28 32.95 -6.90
N ARG A 361 -18.64 33.35 -8.13
CA ARG A 361 -19.25 32.48 -9.14
C ARG A 361 -18.23 31.50 -9.74
N SER A 362 -16.95 31.89 -9.82
CA SER A 362 -15.86 31.03 -10.29
C SER A 362 -15.50 29.93 -9.30
N GLU A 363 -15.49 30.22 -7.99
CA GLU A 363 -15.25 29.21 -6.94
C GLU A 363 -16.43 28.23 -6.84
N GLU A 364 -17.66 28.72 -6.88
CA GLU A 364 -18.86 27.87 -6.83
C GLU A 364 -18.94 26.94 -8.04
N THR A 365 -18.62 27.43 -9.24
CA THR A 365 -18.55 26.60 -10.46
C THR A 365 -17.42 25.57 -10.39
N ALA A 366 -16.27 25.92 -9.80
CA ALA A 366 -15.16 24.99 -9.61
C ALA A 366 -15.47 23.90 -8.58
N VAL A 367 -16.14 24.24 -7.47
CA VAL A 367 -16.56 23.29 -6.44
C VAL A 367 -17.63 22.33 -6.97
N VAL A 368 -18.59 22.84 -7.74
CA VAL A 368 -19.61 22.00 -8.40
C VAL A 368 -18.97 21.06 -9.43
N ALA A 369 -18.06 21.55 -10.28
CA ALA A 369 -17.34 20.72 -11.25
C ALA A 369 -16.47 19.63 -10.58
N VAL A 370 -15.85 19.93 -9.43
CA VAL A 370 -15.11 18.94 -8.63
C VAL A 370 -16.07 17.91 -8.02
N ALA A 371 -17.23 18.33 -7.54
CA ALA A 371 -18.25 17.43 -6.98
C ALA A 371 -18.85 16.49 -8.03
N GLU A 372 -19.18 17.01 -9.23
CA GLU A 372 -19.66 16.21 -10.36
C GLU A 372 -18.61 15.19 -10.80
N ARG A 373 -17.34 15.61 -10.89
CA ARG A 373 -16.24 14.71 -11.23
C ARG A 373 -16.02 13.63 -10.16
N ALA A 374 -16.15 13.98 -8.88
CA ALA A 374 -16.08 13.02 -7.79
C ALA A 374 -17.24 12.00 -7.85
N ALA A 375 -18.45 12.45 -8.19
CA ALA A 375 -19.61 11.59 -8.37
C ALA A 375 -19.42 10.61 -9.55
N ALA A 376 -18.96 11.09 -10.71
CA ALA A 376 -18.68 10.25 -11.87
C ALA A 376 -17.60 9.19 -11.60
N VAL A 377 -16.54 9.56 -10.87
CA VAL A 377 -15.50 8.60 -10.44
C VAL A 377 -16.08 7.56 -9.48
N SER A 378 -16.96 7.98 -8.56
CA SER A 378 -17.62 7.05 -7.64
C SER A 378 -18.53 6.06 -8.36
N GLU A 379 -19.32 6.52 -9.33
CA GLU A 379 -20.20 5.66 -10.12
C GLU A 379 -19.41 4.63 -10.93
N ALA A 380 -18.37 5.08 -11.64
CA ALA A 380 -17.45 4.21 -12.38
C ALA A 380 -16.76 3.19 -11.46
N ALA A 381 -16.38 3.60 -10.23
CA ALA A 381 -15.76 2.71 -9.26
C ALA A 381 -16.70 1.58 -8.78
N VAL A 382 -17.99 1.88 -8.57
CA VAL A 382 -18.99 0.88 -8.19
C VAL A 382 -19.26 -0.08 -9.34
N GLY A 383 -19.42 0.44 -10.56
CA GLY A 383 -19.62 -0.39 -11.75
C GLY A 383 -18.44 -1.33 -12.05
N ALA A 384 -17.20 -0.86 -11.84
CA ALA A 384 -15.99 -1.64 -12.06
C ALA A 384 -15.59 -2.55 -10.88
N ALA A 385 -16.27 -2.46 -9.73
CA ALA A 385 -15.86 -3.14 -8.50
C ALA A 385 -15.67 -4.68 -8.64
N PRO A 386 -16.56 -5.43 -9.30
CA PRO A 386 -16.38 -6.88 -9.46
C PRO A 386 -15.09 -7.23 -10.22
N ILE A 387 -14.81 -6.52 -11.32
CA ILE A 387 -13.61 -6.71 -12.14
C ILE A 387 -12.37 -6.30 -11.35
N LEU A 388 -12.40 -5.17 -10.65
CA LEU A 388 -11.28 -4.69 -9.83
C LEU A 388 -10.95 -5.62 -8.64
N MET A 389 -11.95 -6.29 -8.08
CA MET A 389 -11.78 -7.32 -7.04
C MET A 389 -11.25 -8.62 -7.61
N MET A 390 -11.68 -9.03 -8.81
CA MET A 390 -11.09 -10.18 -9.49
C MET A 390 -9.62 -9.92 -9.88
N HIS A 391 -9.27 -8.71 -10.33
CA HIS A 391 -7.86 -8.34 -10.53
C HIS A 391 -7.05 -8.36 -9.24
N LEU A 392 -7.67 -8.06 -8.09
CA LEU A 392 -7.02 -8.13 -6.78
C LEU A 392 -6.62 -9.57 -6.45
N VAL A 393 -7.56 -10.51 -6.55
CA VAL A 393 -7.34 -11.94 -6.28
C VAL A 393 -6.40 -12.56 -7.32
N SER A 394 -6.54 -12.17 -8.59
CA SER A 394 -5.76 -12.70 -9.71
C SER A 394 -4.32 -12.20 -9.77
N ARG A 395 -3.96 -11.15 -9.01
CA ARG A 395 -2.67 -10.46 -9.12
C ARG A 395 -1.47 -11.40 -8.97
N MET A 396 -1.57 -12.37 -8.07
CA MET A 396 -0.49 -13.32 -7.79
C MET A 396 -0.84 -14.76 -8.13
N SER A 397 -2.11 -15.12 -8.05
CA SER A 397 -2.52 -16.46 -8.44
C SER A 397 -2.26 -16.73 -9.93
N MET A 398 -2.35 -15.71 -10.80
CA MET A 398 -2.05 -15.84 -12.23
C MET A 398 -0.59 -16.14 -12.55
N PRO A 399 0.41 -15.37 -12.04
CA PRO A 399 1.80 -15.68 -12.34
C PRO A 399 2.30 -16.96 -11.65
N TYR A 400 1.70 -17.39 -10.55
CA TYR A 400 2.17 -18.52 -9.75
C TYR A 400 2.36 -19.83 -10.58
N PRO A 401 1.38 -20.31 -11.36
CA PRO A 401 1.57 -21.47 -12.23
C PRO A 401 2.70 -21.33 -13.23
N TYR A 402 2.92 -20.14 -13.79
CA TYR A 402 4.03 -19.90 -14.72
C TYR A 402 5.39 -19.99 -14.02
N TYR A 403 5.52 -19.43 -12.81
CA TYR A 403 6.74 -19.62 -12.02
C TYR A 403 7.04 -21.09 -11.77
N TYR A 404 6.02 -21.88 -11.38
CA TYR A 404 6.25 -23.29 -11.11
C TYR A 404 6.60 -24.07 -12.39
N GLN A 405 5.86 -23.85 -13.48
CA GLN A 405 6.09 -24.49 -14.77
C GLN A 405 7.50 -24.20 -15.31
N GLU A 406 7.82 -22.92 -15.52
CA GLU A 406 9.02 -22.51 -16.25
C GLU A 406 10.29 -22.88 -15.49
N PHE A 407 10.31 -22.73 -14.16
CA PHE A 407 11.49 -23.05 -13.35
C PHE A 407 11.59 -24.54 -12.98
N THR A 408 10.57 -25.34 -13.30
CA THR A 408 10.65 -26.81 -13.25
C THR A 408 11.21 -27.36 -14.57
N GLU A 409 10.74 -26.85 -15.71
CA GLU A 409 11.24 -27.28 -17.03
C GLU A 409 12.62 -26.71 -17.36
N HIS A 410 12.86 -25.46 -16.97
CA HIS A 410 14.10 -24.73 -17.21
C HIS A 410 14.67 -24.25 -15.87
N PRO A 411 15.24 -25.14 -15.06
CA PRO A 411 15.90 -24.75 -13.82
C PRO A 411 16.92 -23.66 -14.10
N SER A 412 16.92 -22.59 -13.31
CA SER A 412 17.85 -21.46 -13.45
C SER A 412 17.80 -20.71 -14.80
N ALA A 413 16.63 -20.57 -15.43
CA ALA A 413 16.46 -19.78 -16.65
C ALA A 413 17.04 -18.34 -16.58
N CYS A 414 16.98 -17.69 -15.41
CA CYS A 414 17.61 -16.38 -15.17
C CYS A 414 18.95 -16.48 -14.41
N GLY A 415 19.57 -17.65 -14.36
CA GLY A 415 20.72 -17.93 -13.50
C GLY A 415 20.37 -18.04 -12.02
N GLY A 416 21.33 -18.49 -11.22
CA GLY A 416 21.17 -18.65 -9.78
C GLY A 416 21.42 -17.38 -8.96
N ILE A 417 21.46 -17.52 -7.63
CA ILE A 417 21.68 -16.42 -6.67
C ILE A 417 22.92 -15.57 -7.03
N LEU A 418 24.04 -16.20 -7.40
CA LEU A 418 25.29 -15.50 -7.72
C LEU A 418 25.17 -14.61 -8.96
N VAL A 419 24.31 -14.99 -9.93
CA VAL A 419 24.05 -14.18 -11.12
C VAL A 419 23.17 -13.00 -10.77
N GLN A 420 22.16 -13.20 -9.92
CA GLN A 420 21.27 -12.14 -9.47
C GLN A 420 21.96 -11.13 -8.54
N ALA A 421 23.00 -11.53 -7.83
CA ALA A 421 23.78 -10.63 -6.98
C ALA A 421 24.63 -9.61 -7.77
N LYS A 422 24.81 -9.81 -9.08
CA LYS A 422 25.56 -8.86 -9.92
C LYS A 422 24.73 -7.60 -10.17
N PRO A 423 25.34 -6.40 -10.15
CA PRO A 423 24.64 -5.17 -10.53
C PRO A 423 24.06 -5.26 -11.95
N GLY A 424 22.78 -4.92 -12.11
CA GLY A 424 22.09 -4.95 -13.39
C GLY A 424 21.94 -6.36 -13.98
N PRO A 425 21.33 -7.33 -13.27
CA PRO A 425 21.17 -8.67 -13.80
C PRO A 425 20.37 -8.63 -15.10
N ALA A 426 20.89 -9.29 -16.15
CA ALA A 426 20.28 -9.28 -17.48
C ALA A 426 18.88 -9.93 -17.53
N CYS A 427 18.58 -10.85 -16.61
CA CYS A 427 17.32 -11.56 -16.50
C CYS A 427 16.85 -11.53 -15.04
N ARG A 428 15.67 -10.96 -14.78
CA ARG A 428 14.98 -11.08 -13.48
C ARG A 428 13.81 -12.04 -13.64
N PRO A 429 13.60 -13.00 -12.70
CA PRO A 429 12.48 -13.94 -12.79
C PRO A 429 11.12 -13.27 -12.99
N SER A 430 10.90 -12.10 -12.38
CA SER A 430 9.66 -11.34 -12.51
C SER A 430 9.41 -10.74 -13.88
N THR A 431 10.46 -10.28 -14.56
CA THR A 431 10.38 -9.81 -15.94
C THR A 431 10.26 -10.99 -16.90
N TYR A 432 11.07 -12.04 -16.69
CA TYR A 432 11.03 -13.25 -17.50
C TYR A 432 9.64 -13.90 -17.53
N ILE A 433 9.01 -14.06 -16.36
CA ILE A 433 7.65 -14.62 -16.28
C ILE A 433 6.60 -13.66 -16.87
N TYR A 434 6.78 -12.34 -16.73
CA TYR A 434 5.89 -11.38 -17.39
C TYR A 434 5.91 -11.60 -18.90
N ASP A 435 7.10 -11.62 -19.49
CA ASP A 435 7.28 -11.77 -20.93
C ASP A 435 6.72 -13.11 -21.43
N LYS A 436 6.84 -14.19 -20.64
CA LYS A 436 6.24 -15.50 -20.96
C LYS A 436 4.71 -15.50 -20.91
N MET A 437 4.13 -14.88 -19.88
CA MET A 437 2.67 -14.81 -19.72
C MET A 437 2.00 -14.05 -20.86
N PHE A 438 2.68 -13.02 -21.37
CA PHE A 438 2.17 -12.11 -22.40
C PHE A 438 2.86 -12.28 -23.75
N ALA A 439 3.67 -13.32 -23.96
CA ALA A 439 4.41 -13.55 -25.21
C ALA A 439 3.50 -13.67 -26.43
N SER A 440 2.30 -14.24 -26.25
CA SER A 440 1.31 -14.43 -27.32
C SER A 440 0.36 -13.25 -27.47
N SER A 441 0.37 -12.29 -26.54
CA SER A 441 -0.36 -11.04 -26.67
C SER A 441 0.57 -10.00 -27.29
N ASN A 442 0.08 -9.22 -28.24
CA ASN A 442 0.76 -8.01 -28.72
C ASN A 442 0.73 -6.90 -27.64
N ASP A 443 1.11 -7.23 -26.40
CA ASP A 443 1.19 -6.28 -25.31
C ASP A 443 2.42 -5.39 -25.51
N GLU A 444 2.22 -4.08 -25.47
CA GLU A 444 3.28 -3.10 -25.72
C GLU A 444 4.27 -2.95 -24.55
N PHE A 445 4.01 -3.64 -23.43
CA PHE A 445 4.82 -3.55 -22.21
C PHE A 445 5.87 -4.66 -22.05
N LEU A 446 6.11 -5.48 -23.08
CA LEU A 446 7.15 -6.50 -23.09
C LEU A 446 8.53 -5.90 -22.73
N GLY A 447 9.26 -6.57 -21.83
CA GLY A 447 10.55 -6.11 -21.31
C GLY A 447 10.51 -4.96 -20.29
N LYS A 448 9.34 -4.36 -20.03
CA LYS A 448 9.13 -3.35 -18.97
C LYS A 448 8.23 -3.86 -17.84
N GLY A 449 7.34 -4.79 -18.16
CA GLY A 449 6.45 -5.43 -17.19
C GLY A 449 7.19 -6.27 -16.16
N THR A 450 6.59 -6.40 -14.98
CA THR A 450 7.06 -7.32 -13.93
C THR A 450 5.88 -8.01 -13.29
N THR A 451 6.02 -9.31 -13.05
CA THR A 451 5.05 -10.07 -12.27
C THR A 451 5.49 -10.12 -10.80
N PRO A 452 4.54 -10.04 -9.87
CA PRO A 452 4.87 -10.20 -8.46
C PRO A 452 5.29 -11.65 -8.18
N ALA A 453 6.17 -11.87 -7.20
CA ALA A 453 6.59 -13.20 -6.74
C ALA A 453 6.79 -13.22 -5.22
N ALA A 454 6.12 -14.14 -4.52
CA ALA A 454 6.35 -14.33 -3.09
C ALA A 454 7.81 -14.77 -2.85
N VAL A 455 8.30 -14.56 -1.63
CA VAL A 455 9.72 -14.78 -1.28
C VAL A 455 10.23 -16.19 -1.59
N HIS A 456 9.43 -17.22 -1.31
CA HIS A 456 9.81 -18.61 -1.54
C HIS A 456 9.67 -19.04 -3.01
N ILE A 457 8.75 -18.43 -3.76
CA ILE A 457 8.61 -18.63 -5.22
C ILE A 457 9.80 -18.00 -5.93
N SER A 458 10.19 -16.81 -5.49
CA SER A 458 11.42 -16.15 -5.96
C SER A 458 12.62 -17.04 -5.64
N GLY A 459 12.69 -17.59 -4.42
CA GLY A 459 13.73 -18.57 -4.07
C GLY A 459 13.72 -19.81 -4.96
N TYR A 460 12.54 -20.35 -5.28
CA TYR A 460 12.38 -21.48 -6.20
C TYR A 460 12.93 -21.17 -7.58
N ALA A 461 12.64 -19.98 -8.12
CA ALA A 461 13.16 -19.54 -9.41
C ALA A 461 14.70 -19.43 -9.45
N LEU A 462 15.34 -19.15 -8.31
CA LEU A 462 16.79 -18.94 -8.21
C LEU A 462 17.61 -20.20 -7.93
N GLY A 463 16.99 -21.26 -7.42
CA GLY A 463 17.74 -22.48 -7.09
C GLY A 463 16.89 -23.67 -6.68
N GLY A 464 15.62 -23.69 -7.10
CA GLY A 464 14.69 -24.77 -6.81
C GLY A 464 14.32 -24.86 -5.33
N TRP A 465 13.98 -26.08 -4.91
CA TRP A 465 13.42 -26.38 -3.59
C TRP A 465 14.27 -25.92 -2.41
N SER A 466 15.58 -26.13 -2.47
CA SER A 466 16.50 -25.79 -1.37
C SER A 466 16.51 -24.29 -1.10
N ILE A 467 16.57 -23.48 -2.15
CA ILE A 467 16.54 -22.02 -2.04
C ILE A 467 15.13 -21.51 -1.70
N ALA A 468 14.07 -22.17 -2.18
CA ALA A 468 12.69 -21.84 -1.78
C ALA A 468 12.49 -21.97 -0.26
N VAL A 469 12.94 -23.08 0.32
CA VAL A 469 12.89 -23.33 1.76
C VAL A 469 13.75 -22.31 2.51
N LEU A 470 15.01 -22.10 2.08
CA LEU A 470 15.90 -21.14 2.72
C LEU A 470 15.32 -19.72 2.71
N ALA A 471 14.80 -19.26 1.58
CA ALA A 471 14.20 -17.95 1.43
C ALA A 471 12.98 -17.77 2.35
N LEU A 472 12.12 -18.79 2.44
CA LEU A 472 10.98 -18.77 3.36
C LEU A 472 11.44 -18.78 4.83
N THR A 473 12.48 -19.55 5.16
CA THR A 473 13.07 -19.58 6.49
C THR A 473 13.59 -18.21 6.90
N CYS A 474 14.37 -17.55 6.05
CA CYS A 474 14.88 -16.20 6.30
C CYS A 474 13.74 -15.18 6.49
N ALA A 475 12.73 -15.20 5.62
CA ALA A 475 11.57 -14.33 5.75
C ALA A 475 10.81 -14.58 7.07
N SER A 476 10.60 -15.85 7.43
CA SER A 476 9.93 -16.24 8.67
C SER A 476 10.69 -15.81 9.91
N ILE A 477 12.04 -15.86 9.88
CA ILE A 477 12.88 -15.35 10.97
C ILE A 477 12.70 -13.85 11.13
N ILE A 478 12.72 -13.09 10.03
CA ILE A 478 12.50 -11.63 10.07
C ILE A 478 11.11 -11.32 10.66
N LEU A 479 10.05 -11.96 10.15
CA LEU A 479 8.69 -11.79 10.69
C LEU A 479 8.62 -12.17 12.18
N GLY A 480 9.33 -13.23 12.58
CA GLY A 480 9.48 -13.66 13.97
C GLY A 480 10.10 -12.58 14.85
N ILE A 481 11.18 -11.94 14.40
CA ILE A 481 11.84 -10.84 15.12
C ILE A 481 10.86 -9.66 15.27
N PHE A 482 10.18 -9.24 14.19
CA PHE A 482 9.20 -8.14 14.29
C PHE A 482 8.02 -8.46 15.20
N SER A 483 7.58 -9.71 15.23
CA SER A 483 6.51 -10.16 16.12
C SER A 483 6.91 -10.18 17.61
N CYS A 484 8.20 -10.02 17.91
CA CYS A 484 8.72 -9.84 19.26
C CYS A 484 8.81 -8.37 19.70
N LEU A 485 8.55 -7.40 18.80
CA LEU A 485 8.68 -5.99 19.14
C LEU A 485 7.65 -5.56 20.19
N PRO A 486 8.07 -4.84 21.25
CA PRO A 486 7.14 -4.31 22.24
C PRO A 486 6.44 -3.06 21.70
N LEU A 487 5.31 -3.24 21.01
CA LEU A 487 4.53 -2.15 20.39
C LEU A 487 4.01 -1.11 21.40
N ASN A 488 4.03 -1.41 22.69
CA ASN A 488 3.70 -0.48 23.76
C ASN A 488 4.90 0.37 24.24
N ALA A 489 6.15 0.00 23.95
CA ALA A 489 7.34 0.64 24.52
C ALA A 489 7.54 2.10 24.05
N SER A 490 7.39 2.36 22.76
CA SER A 490 7.59 3.69 22.16
C SER A 490 6.80 3.82 20.85
N SER A 491 6.48 5.05 20.43
CA SER A 491 5.83 5.27 19.13
C SER A 491 6.78 4.92 17.97
N THR A 492 8.08 5.16 18.14
CA THR A 492 9.17 4.78 17.21
C THR A 492 9.17 3.26 16.96
N ILE A 493 9.27 2.45 18.01
CA ILE A 493 9.27 0.98 17.89
C ILE A 493 7.94 0.48 17.36
N SER A 494 6.84 1.07 17.79
CA SER A 494 5.56 0.64 17.29
C SER A 494 5.35 0.94 15.81
N ALA A 495 5.76 2.11 15.32
CA ALA A 495 5.71 2.44 13.89
C ALA A 495 6.57 1.47 13.08
N PHE A 496 7.76 1.11 13.59
CA PHE A 496 8.59 0.06 13.00
C PHE A 496 7.89 -1.30 13.00
N GLY A 497 7.15 -1.63 14.06
CA GLY A 497 6.29 -2.82 14.10
C GLY A 497 5.20 -2.83 13.02
N ILE A 498 4.59 -1.68 12.72
CA ILE A 498 3.64 -1.51 11.59
C ILE A 498 4.35 -1.73 10.25
N MET A 499 5.54 -1.16 10.06
CA MET A 499 6.36 -1.42 8.86
C MET A 499 6.67 -2.91 8.72
N GLY A 500 6.93 -3.62 9.83
CA GLY A 500 7.08 -5.07 9.85
C GLY A 500 5.83 -5.84 9.42
N ALA A 501 4.63 -5.33 9.74
CA ALA A 501 3.38 -5.94 9.30
C ALA A 501 3.16 -5.76 7.79
N LEU A 502 3.49 -4.58 7.26
CA LEU A 502 3.53 -4.34 5.81
C LEU A 502 4.62 -5.16 5.12
N ALA A 503 5.77 -5.39 5.76
CA ALA A 503 6.78 -6.32 5.26
C ALA A 503 6.23 -7.75 5.16
N GLY A 504 5.33 -8.16 6.06
CA GLY A 504 4.55 -9.40 5.93
C GLY A 504 3.78 -9.47 4.61
N TYR A 505 3.06 -8.40 4.24
CA TYR A 505 2.47 -8.32 2.90
C TYR A 505 3.53 -8.40 1.81
N HIS A 506 4.61 -7.63 1.90
CA HIS A 506 5.64 -7.61 0.86
C HIS A 506 6.35 -8.96 0.69
N PHE A 507 6.62 -9.73 1.74
CA PHE A 507 7.18 -11.09 1.61
C PHE A 507 6.23 -12.06 0.90
N SER A 508 4.91 -11.82 0.99
CA SER A 508 3.94 -12.57 0.21
C SER A 508 3.92 -12.14 -1.26
N GLN A 509 4.47 -10.96 -1.59
CA GLN A 509 4.30 -10.34 -2.91
C GLN A 509 5.57 -10.09 -3.74
N VAL A 510 6.73 -10.00 -3.09
CA VAL A 510 7.98 -9.48 -3.65
C VAL A 510 9.14 -10.39 -3.19
N PRO A 511 10.21 -10.53 -3.99
CA PRO A 511 11.44 -11.19 -3.57
C PRO A 511 11.98 -10.64 -2.23
N GLY A 512 12.64 -11.49 -1.46
CA GLY A 512 13.14 -11.14 -0.12
C GLY A 512 14.07 -9.93 -0.10
N GLU A 513 14.95 -9.80 -1.09
CA GLU A 513 15.80 -8.60 -1.26
C GLU A 513 15.00 -7.31 -1.40
N GLY A 514 13.81 -7.38 -2.02
CA GLY A 514 12.93 -6.24 -2.20
C GLY A 514 12.39 -5.72 -0.88
N VAL A 515 11.94 -6.65 -0.03
CA VAL A 515 11.40 -6.32 1.31
C VAL A 515 12.46 -5.73 2.24
N ILE A 516 13.74 -6.05 2.01
CA ILE A 516 14.83 -5.58 2.86
C ILE A 516 15.43 -4.28 2.31
N PHE A 517 15.79 -4.24 1.03
CA PHE A 517 16.66 -3.21 0.45
C PHE A 517 16.02 -2.34 -0.63
N TYR A 518 14.86 -2.69 -1.22
CA TYR A 518 14.26 -1.83 -2.24
C TYR A 518 13.65 -0.57 -1.60
N GLU A 519 12.97 0.24 -2.39
CA GLU A 519 12.39 1.54 -2.03
C GLU A 519 11.49 1.50 -0.77
N HIS A 520 10.76 0.39 -0.55
CA HIS A 520 9.91 0.16 0.63
C HIS A 520 10.60 -0.65 1.73
N GLY A 521 11.91 -0.87 1.60
CA GLY A 521 12.68 -1.82 2.38
C GLY A 521 12.79 -1.46 3.87
N LEU A 522 12.72 -2.49 4.72
CA LEU A 522 12.87 -2.35 6.17
C LEU A 522 14.22 -1.73 6.57
N PHE A 523 15.28 -1.97 5.78
CA PHE A 523 16.61 -1.46 6.07
C PHE A 523 16.63 0.08 6.19
N TRP A 524 15.90 0.78 5.33
CA TRP A 524 15.94 2.25 5.28
C TRP A 524 15.25 2.89 6.49
N THR A 525 14.14 2.31 6.94
CA THR A 525 13.47 2.75 8.17
C THR A 525 14.33 2.47 9.40
N PHE A 526 14.98 1.30 9.44
CA PHE A 526 15.91 0.96 10.51
C PHE A 526 17.12 1.90 10.54
N LEU A 527 17.66 2.25 9.37
CA LEU A 527 18.78 3.20 9.25
C LEU A 527 18.40 4.59 9.75
N LEU A 528 17.20 5.08 9.44
CA LEU A 528 16.68 6.34 9.98
C LEU A 528 16.58 6.28 11.52
N MET A 529 16.06 5.17 12.07
CA MET A 529 15.98 4.98 13.53
C MET A 529 17.36 4.98 14.19
N LEU A 530 18.34 4.28 13.60
CA LEU A 530 19.72 4.28 14.09
C LEU A 530 20.36 5.67 14.01
N GLY A 531 20.16 6.38 12.90
CA GLY A 531 20.65 7.75 12.71
C GLY A 531 20.08 8.69 13.76
N TYR A 532 18.76 8.65 13.98
CA TYR A 532 18.11 9.43 15.04
C TYR A 532 18.63 9.06 16.43
N ALA A 533 18.74 7.77 16.75
CA ALA A 533 19.28 7.32 18.02
C ALA A 533 20.72 7.80 18.25
N GLY A 534 21.56 7.76 17.22
CA GLY A 534 22.93 8.29 17.25
C GLY A 534 22.98 9.80 17.50
N VAL A 535 22.13 10.58 16.83
CA VAL A 535 22.01 12.03 17.05
C VAL A 535 21.58 12.34 18.48
N VAL A 536 20.56 11.64 19.00
CA VAL A 536 20.12 11.82 20.39
C VAL A 536 21.21 11.42 21.38
N TRP A 537 21.97 10.36 21.10
CA TRP A 537 23.07 9.93 21.98
C TRP A 537 24.22 10.96 22.01
N LEU A 538 24.60 11.51 20.85
CA LEU A 538 25.68 12.50 20.73
C LEU A 538 25.31 13.87 21.32
N PHE A 539 24.08 14.35 21.08
CA PHE A 539 23.68 15.70 21.44
C PHE A 539 22.76 15.79 22.67
N GLY A 540 21.99 14.73 22.98
CA GLY A 540 21.08 14.69 24.13
C GLY A 540 21.80 14.73 25.47
N ASN A 541 23.03 14.21 25.56
CA ASN A 541 23.87 14.32 26.76
C ASN A 541 24.42 15.74 26.98
N LYS A 542 24.49 16.59 25.95
CA LYS A 542 24.93 17.98 26.08
C LYS A 542 23.82 18.88 26.64
N VAL A 543 22.56 18.64 26.26
CA VAL A 543 21.41 19.40 26.77
C VAL A 543 21.19 19.13 28.27
N ARG A 544 21.23 17.86 28.70
CA ARG A 544 21.12 17.50 30.13
C ARG A 544 22.27 18.02 31.00
N LYS A 545 23.45 18.27 30.43
CA LYS A 545 24.60 18.86 31.13
C LYS A 545 24.61 20.40 31.11
N ALA A 546 23.77 21.03 30.28
CA ALA A 546 23.62 22.48 30.25
C ALA A 546 22.45 22.94 31.14
N GLU A 547 21.54 22.03 31.48
CA GLU A 547 20.41 22.23 32.40
C GLU A 547 20.71 21.80 33.85
N ALA A 548 21.86 21.18 34.09
CA ALA A 548 22.39 20.80 35.41
C ALA A 548 23.65 21.62 35.69
#